data_AF-A0AB73G0Q4-F1
#
_entry.id   AF-A0AB73G0Q4-F1
#
_cell.length_a   1.000
_cell.length_b   1.000
_cell.length_c   1.000
_cell.angle_alpha   90.00
_cell.angle_beta   90.00
_cell.angle_gamma   90.00
#
_symmetry.space_group_name_H-M   'P 1'
#
loop_
_entity.id
_entity.type
_entity.pdbx_description
1 polymer ?
#
loop_
_entity_poly.entity_id
_entity_poly.type
_entity_poly.pdbx_seq_one_letter_code
_entity_poly.pdbx_strand_id
1 'polypeptide(L)'
;MLQRYIETPGRVAKALLITTSVFLLSLVGTVIGSAGGYKPDVMAYWLQAFGTIGAILWTAWNVQRVEKFDRQHRSEQALSEIGNLAYDALHFVARNVNMMRQLPSETRITFNDTELSELLQRMTAVRQLPLETHDIDDVIALRSDLVDAIELITCHREQGELNDSDLQLLEGYQQDMRKILDRRNSNRRMRRP
;
A
#
# COMPACT_ATOMS: atom_id res chain seq x y z
N MET A 1 -30.62 -3.73 0.76
CA MET A 1 -29.58 -3.25 -0.18
C MET A 1 -28.86 -4.44 -0.80
N LEU A 2 -29.47 -5.04 -1.82
CA LEU A 2 -28.91 -6.15 -2.59
C LEU A 2 -28.61 -5.61 -3.98
N GLN A 3 -27.36 -5.24 -4.24
CA GLN A 3 -26.96 -4.76 -5.55
C GLN A 3 -25.62 -5.37 -5.97
N ARG A 4 -25.75 -6.46 -6.73
CA ARG A 4 -24.95 -6.84 -7.90
C ARG A 4 -23.46 -7.11 -7.67
N TYR A 5 -23.17 -8.36 -7.32
CA TYR A 5 -22.01 -9.07 -7.86
C TYR A 5 -22.22 -9.22 -9.37
N ILE A 6 -21.79 -8.23 -10.16
CA ILE A 6 -21.63 -8.43 -11.61
C ILE A 6 -20.34 -9.22 -11.75
N GLU A 7 -20.46 -10.54 -11.74
CA GLU A 7 -19.41 -11.40 -12.26
C GLU A 7 -19.15 -10.96 -13.70
N THR A 8 -17.97 -10.39 -13.95
CA THR A 8 -17.54 -9.97 -15.29
C THR A 8 -17.87 -11.09 -16.29
N PRO A 9 -18.62 -10.82 -17.38
CA PRO A 9 -19.13 -11.85 -18.29
C PRO A 9 -18.01 -12.76 -18.85
N GLY A 10 -16.78 -12.25 -18.95
CA GLY A 10 -15.61 -13.03 -19.35
C GLY A 10 -15.17 -14.12 -18.34
N ARG A 11 -15.47 -13.99 -17.04
CA ARG A 11 -15.14 -15.03 -16.04
C ARG A 11 -16.14 -16.18 -16.07
N VAL A 12 -17.42 -15.86 -16.17
CA VAL A 12 -18.51 -16.86 -16.30
C VAL A 12 -18.35 -17.64 -17.61
N ALA A 13 -18.05 -16.95 -18.72
CA ALA A 13 -17.79 -17.58 -20.00
C ALA A 13 -16.56 -18.52 -19.98
N LYS A 14 -15.47 -18.11 -19.32
CA LYS A 14 -14.27 -18.97 -19.14
C LYS A 14 -14.57 -20.19 -18.27
N ALA A 15 -15.30 -20.01 -17.16
CA ALA A 15 -15.69 -21.11 -16.29
C ALA A 15 -16.60 -22.11 -17.01
N LEU A 16 -17.59 -21.64 -17.78
CA LEU A 16 -18.44 -22.47 -18.62
C LEU A 16 -17.63 -23.25 -19.65
N LEU A 17 -16.74 -22.61 -20.40
CA LEU A 17 -15.90 -23.29 -21.40
C LEU A 17 -15.02 -24.38 -20.79
N ILE A 18 -14.42 -24.13 -19.63
CA ILE A 18 -13.62 -25.13 -18.91
C ILE A 18 -14.50 -26.30 -18.48
N THR A 19 -15.67 -26.02 -17.91
CA THR A 19 -16.60 -27.05 -17.40
C THR A 19 -17.15 -27.90 -18.54
N THR A 20 -17.55 -27.29 -19.66
CA THR A 20 -18.02 -27.99 -20.86
C THR A 20 -16.91 -28.83 -21.50
N SER A 21 -15.67 -28.34 -21.53
CA SER A 21 -14.53 -29.10 -22.06
C SER A 21 -14.21 -30.32 -21.20
N VAL A 22 -14.22 -30.17 -19.87
CA VAL A 22 -14.04 -31.27 -18.91
C VAL A 22 -15.16 -32.31 -19.07
N PHE A 23 -16.41 -31.85 -19.18
CA PHE A 23 -17.57 -32.73 -19.39
C PHE A 23 -17.47 -33.53 -20.69
N LEU A 24 -17.13 -32.87 -21.80
CA LEU A 24 -16.94 -33.53 -23.11
C LEU A 24 -15.80 -34.56 -23.06
N LEU A 25 -14.68 -34.23 -22.39
CA LEU A 25 -13.56 -35.13 -22.20
C LEU A 25 -13.94 -36.37 -21.36
N SER A 26 -14.70 -36.19 -20.28
CA SER A 26 -15.22 -37.31 -19.47
C SER A 26 -16.18 -38.21 -20.26
N LEU A 27 -17.02 -37.63 -21.11
CA LEU A 27 -17.97 -38.35 -21.95
C LEU A 27 -17.24 -39.19 -23.02
N VAL A 28 -16.20 -38.62 -23.65
CA VAL A 28 -15.33 -39.34 -24.60
C VAL A 28 -14.57 -40.48 -23.90
N GLY A 29 -14.03 -40.26 -22.71
CA GLY A 29 -13.37 -41.31 -21.92
C GLY A 29 -14.30 -42.48 -21.59
N THR A 30 -15.57 -42.20 -21.26
CA THR A 30 -16.58 -43.22 -20.93
C THR A 30 -17.02 -44.01 -22.17
N VAL A 31 -17.19 -43.34 -23.31
CA VAL A 31 -17.58 -43.99 -24.59
C VAL A 31 -16.44 -44.85 -25.15
N ILE A 32 -15.19 -44.41 -25.05
CA ILE A 32 -14.02 -45.20 -25.48
C ILE A 32 -13.79 -46.40 -24.55
N GLY A 33 -14.01 -46.23 -23.24
CA GLY A 33 -13.89 -47.29 -22.24
C GLY A 33 -14.96 -48.39 -22.36
N SER A 34 -16.16 -48.07 -22.83
CA SER A 34 -17.26 -49.05 -22.97
C SER A 34 -17.20 -49.85 -24.28
N ALA A 35 -16.56 -49.32 -25.33
CA ALA A 35 -16.54 -49.95 -26.66
C ALA A 35 -15.38 -50.94 -26.90
N GLY A 36 -14.33 -50.95 -26.06
CA GLY A 36 -13.06 -51.65 -26.37
C GLY A 36 -12.46 -52.56 -25.29
N GLY A 37 -13.15 -52.78 -24.17
CA GLY A 37 -12.59 -53.46 -23.00
C GLY A 37 -11.60 -52.58 -22.23
N TYR A 38 -11.58 -52.73 -20.90
CA TYR A 38 -10.74 -51.93 -20.01
C TYR A 38 -9.25 -52.08 -20.36
N LYS A 39 -8.59 -50.99 -20.78
CA LYS A 39 -7.15 -50.94 -21.05
C LYS A 39 -6.46 -50.04 -20.02
N PRO A 40 -5.64 -50.61 -19.11
CA PRO A 40 -5.03 -49.84 -18.03
C PRO A 40 -4.14 -48.69 -18.53
N ASP A 41 -3.48 -48.85 -19.68
CA ASP A 41 -2.63 -47.80 -20.27
C ASP A 41 -3.43 -46.56 -20.72
N VAL A 42 -4.63 -46.79 -21.25
CA VAL A 42 -5.54 -45.70 -21.66
C VAL A 42 -6.07 -44.97 -20.43
N MET A 43 -6.43 -45.73 -19.38
CA MET A 43 -6.88 -45.18 -18.09
C MET A 43 -5.77 -44.35 -17.42
N ALA A 44 -4.52 -44.81 -17.46
CA ALA A 44 -3.36 -44.09 -16.91
C ALA A 44 -3.10 -42.77 -17.64
N TYR A 45 -3.16 -42.77 -18.97
CA TYR A 45 -3.04 -41.55 -19.78
C TYR A 45 -4.14 -40.52 -19.44
N TRP A 46 -5.38 -40.99 -19.28
CA TRP A 46 -6.50 -40.14 -18.85
C TRP A 46 -6.27 -39.56 -17.46
N LEU A 47 -5.87 -40.38 -16.48
CA LEU A 47 -5.64 -39.94 -15.11
C LEU A 47 -4.49 -38.93 -15.02
N GLN A 48 -3.44 -39.11 -15.83
CA GLN A 48 -2.32 -38.18 -15.97
C GLN A 48 -2.76 -36.85 -16.61
N ALA A 49 -3.60 -36.90 -17.66
CA ALA A 49 -4.14 -35.70 -18.29
C ALA A 49 -5.00 -34.88 -17.32
N PHE A 50 -5.85 -35.51 -16.51
CA PHE A 50 -6.62 -34.81 -15.48
C PHE A 50 -5.75 -34.27 -14.35
N GLY A 51 -4.75 -35.04 -13.90
CA GLY A 51 -3.82 -34.59 -12.86
C GLY A 51 -3.02 -33.35 -13.28
N THR A 52 -2.55 -33.30 -14.52
CA THR A 52 -1.80 -32.15 -15.06
C THR A 52 -2.68 -30.91 -15.23
N ILE A 53 -3.90 -31.05 -15.77
CA ILE A 53 -4.85 -29.94 -15.89
C ILE A 53 -5.25 -29.41 -14.51
N GLY A 54 -5.54 -30.29 -13.56
CA GLY A 54 -5.85 -29.92 -12.17
C GLY A 54 -4.71 -29.16 -11.50
N ALA A 55 -3.47 -29.60 -11.69
CA ALA A 55 -2.29 -28.92 -11.16
C ALA A 55 -2.11 -27.51 -11.75
N ILE A 56 -2.33 -27.33 -13.06
CA ILE A 56 -2.25 -26.02 -13.74
C ILE A 56 -3.33 -25.07 -13.23
N LEU A 57 -4.57 -25.54 -13.07
CA LEU A 57 -5.66 -24.73 -12.52
C LEU A 57 -5.41 -24.35 -11.06
N TRP A 58 -4.89 -25.28 -10.26
CA TRP A 58 -4.52 -25.03 -8.87
C TRP A 58 -3.39 -24.00 -8.75
N THR A 59 -2.35 -24.09 -9.58
CA THR A 59 -1.27 -23.09 -9.61
C THR A 59 -1.79 -21.73 -10.06
N ALA A 60 -2.58 -21.66 -11.13
CA ALA A 60 -3.18 -20.40 -11.59
C ALA A 60 -4.06 -19.75 -10.51
N TRP A 61 -4.84 -20.53 -9.77
CA TRP A 61 -5.65 -20.05 -8.65
C TRP A 61 -4.81 -19.54 -7.48
N ASN A 62 -3.76 -20.29 -7.09
CA ASN A 62 -2.90 -19.89 -5.98
C ASN A 62 -2.06 -18.66 -6.32
N VAL A 63 -1.51 -18.57 -7.53
CA VAL A 63 -0.77 -17.38 -7.99
C VAL A 63 -1.65 -16.13 -7.90
N GLN A 64 -2.92 -16.20 -8.34
CA GLN A 64 -3.85 -15.07 -8.22
C GLN A 64 -4.20 -14.71 -6.77
N ARG A 65 -4.30 -15.69 -5.87
CA ARG A 65 -4.54 -15.42 -4.44
C ARG A 65 -3.33 -14.81 -3.76
N VAL A 66 -2.14 -15.37 -3.99
CA VAL A 66 -0.88 -14.87 -3.43
C VAL A 66 -0.61 -13.46 -3.93
N GLU A 67 -0.79 -13.18 -5.23
CA GLU A 67 -0.56 -11.85 -5.78
C GLU A 67 -1.50 -10.80 -5.18
N LYS A 68 -2.77 -11.14 -4.94
CA LYS A 68 -3.71 -10.24 -4.26
C LYS A 68 -3.32 -10.02 -2.81
N PHE A 69 -2.94 -11.07 -2.11
CA PHE A 69 -2.55 -11.00 -0.71
C PHE A 69 -1.26 -10.18 -0.54
N ASP A 70 -0.26 -10.41 -1.39
CA ASP A 70 1.00 -9.66 -1.42
C ASP A 70 0.76 -8.18 -1.73
N ARG A 71 -0.10 -7.86 -2.70
CA ARG A 71 -0.45 -6.46 -3.01
C ARG A 71 -1.14 -5.80 -1.82
N GLN A 72 -2.09 -6.49 -1.19
CA GLN A 72 -2.79 -5.97 -0.03
C GLN A 72 -1.83 -5.72 1.13
N HIS A 73 -0.96 -6.68 1.44
CA HIS A 73 0.00 -6.56 2.53
C HIS A 73 1.02 -5.44 2.29
N ARG A 74 1.51 -5.30 1.05
CA ARG A 74 2.38 -4.18 0.66
C ARG A 74 1.68 -2.83 0.76
N SER A 75 0.41 -2.76 0.38
CA SER A 75 -0.38 -1.52 0.52
C SER A 75 -0.60 -1.15 1.98
N GLU A 76 -0.89 -2.12 2.85
CA GLU A 76 -1.06 -1.89 4.30
C GLU A 76 0.25 -1.44 4.95
N GLN A 77 1.37 -2.04 4.56
CA GLN A 77 2.69 -1.63 5.01
C GLN A 77 3.02 -0.20 4.54
N ALA A 78 2.70 0.15 3.30
CA ALA A 78 2.90 1.49 2.76
C ALA A 78 2.06 2.54 3.50
N LEU A 79 0.77 2.25 3.75
CA LEU A 79 -0.12 3.10 4.53
C LEU A 79 0.37 3.28 5.97
N SER A 80 0.93 2.21 6.55
CA SER A 80 1.55 2.30 7.86
C SER A 80 2.75 3.25 7.83
N GLU A 81 3.61 3.13 6.84
CA GLU A 81 4.80 3.96 6.74
C GLU A 81 4.48 5.44 6.52
N ILE A 82 3.44 5.78 5.73
CA ILE A 82 2.97 7.17 5.58
C ILE A 82 2.54 7.76 6.94
N GLY A 83 1.80 6.99 7.74
CA GLY A 83 1.39 7.43 9.08
C GLY A 83 2.58 7.64 10.03
N ASN A 84 3.58 6.76 9.95
CA ASN A 84 4.81 6.90 10.75
C ASN A 84 5.61 8.13 10.30
N LEU A 85 5.72 8.38 9.00
CA LEU A 85 6.37 9.58 8.47
C LEU A 85 5.66 10.88 8.87
N ALA A 86 4.33 10.89 8.83
CA ALA A 86 3.56 12.04 9.30
C ALA A 86 3.80 12.32 10.78
N TYR A 87 3.90 11.27 11.61
CA TYR A 87 4.23 11.39 13.02
C TYR A 87 5.65 11.92 13.23
N ASP A 88 6.64 11.34 12.56
CA ASP A 88 8.05 11.71 12.72
C ASP A 88 8.29 13.14 12.24
N ALA A 89 7.73 13.53 11.09
CA ALA A 89 7.82 14.90 10.56
C ALA A 89 7.14 15.92 11.49
N LEU A 90 5.94 15.62 11.97
CA LEU A 90 5.24 16.48 12.93
C LEU A 90 6.05 16.65 14.22
N HIS A 91 6.60 15.56 14.76
CA HIS A 91 7.40 15.60 15.98
C HIS A 91 8.71 16.37 15.76
N PHE A 92 9.35 16.22 14.61
CA PHE A 92 10.53 16.98 14.21
C PHE A 92 10.24 18.48 14.20
N VAL A 93 9.20 18.92 13.48
CA VAL A 93 8.83 20.34 13.40
C VAL A 93 8.41 20.87 14.77
N ALA A 94 7.56 20.14 15.50
CA ALA A 94 7.09 20.56 16.83
C ALA A 94 8.22 20.72 17.84
N ARG A 95 9.21 19.81 17.83
CA ARG A 95 10.38 19.91 18.71
C ARG A 95 11.19 21.18 18.41
N ASN A 96 11.45 21.48 17.14
CA ASN A 96 12.20 22.67 16.75
C ASN A 96 11.43 23.95 17.09
N VAL A 97 10.13 24.02 16.80
CA VAL A 97 9.28 25.17 17.16
C VAL A 97 9.24 25.39 18.67
N ASN A 98 9.15 24.32 19.47
CA ASN A 98 9.18 24.44 20.92
C ASN A 98 10.54 24.94 21.43
N MET A 99 11.65 24.49 20.85
CA MET A 99 12.98 25.00 21.19
C MET A 99 13.11 26.50 20.89
N MET A 100 12.61 26.94 19.74
CA MET A 100 12.58 28.35 19.34
C MET A 100 11.77 29.22 20.31
N ARG A 101 10.63 28.72 20.80
CA ARG A 101 9.78 29.43 21.77
C ARG A 101 10.38 29.52 23.17
N GLN A 102 11.15 28.51 23.59
CA GLN A 102 11.64 28.41 24.97
C GLN A 102 12.97 29.12 25.20
N LEU A 103 13.82 29.24 24.19
CA LEU A 103 15.20 29.72 24.34
C LEU A 103 15.57 30.74 23.24
N PRO A 104 15.05 31.98 23.29
CA PRO A 104 15.22 32.97 22.22
C PRO A 104 16.66 33.42 21.98
N SER A 105 17.55 33.29 22.98
CA SER A 105 18.79 34.08 22.99
C SER A 105 20.12 33.31 22.98
N GLU A 106 20.20 32.02 23.36
CA GLU A 106 21.52 31.39 23.57
C GLU A 106 21.66 29.91 23.22
N THR A 107 20.59 29.21 22.83
CA THR A 107 20.73 27.77 22.54
C THR A 107 20.83 27.56 21.04
N ARG A 108 22.00 27.13 20.57
CA ARG A 108 22.15 26.57 19.21
C ARG A 108 21.02 25.56 19.02
N ILE A 109 20.03 25.91 18.20
CA ILE A 109 19.08 24.95 17.68
C ILE A 109 19.95 23.95 16.91
N THR A 110 20.21 22.80 17.52
CA THR A 110 20.95 21.71 16.88
C THR A 110 20.00 21.07 15.90
N PHE A 111 19.92 21.69 14.74
CA PHE A 111 19.28 21.16 13.56
C PHE A 111 20.01 19.87 13.17
N ASN A 112 19.33 18.73 13.30
CA ASN A 112 19.92 17.45 12.97
C ASN A 112 19.71 17.16 11.49
N ASP A 113 20.65 17.59 10.65
CA ASP A 113 20.65 17.35 9.20
C ASP A 113 20.50 15.86 8.85
N THR A 114 21.01 14.98 9.72
CA THR A 114 20.91 13.52 9.52
C THR A 114 19.46 13.06 9.63
N GLU A 115 18.72 13.54 10.64
CA GLU A 115 17.32 13.19 10.85
C GLU A 115 16.43 13.76 9.74
N LEU A 116 16.70 14.99 9.27
CA LEU A 116 16.03 15.53 8.09
C LEU A 116 16.28 14.66 6.86
N SER A 117 17.55 14.36 6.56
CA SER A 117 17.92 13.57 5.38
C SER A 117 17.26 12.20 5.42
N GLU A 118 17.21 11.56 6.59
CA GLU A 118 16.53 10.30 6.80
C GLU A 118 15.02 10.41 6.49
N LEU A 119 14.35 11.44 7.00
CA LEU A 119 12.92 11.66 6.74
C LEU A 119 12.64 11.86 5.25
N LEU A 120 13.41 12.70 4.56
CA LEU A 120 13.26 12.93 3.11
C LEU A 120 13.55 11.66 2.30
N GLN A 121 14.55 10.88 2.70
CA GLN A 121 14.87 9.61 2.06
C GLN A 121 13.74 8.60 2.26
N ARG A 122 13.18 8.48 3.47
CA ARG A 122 12.05 7.59 3.74
C ARG A 122 10.79 8.03 2.99
N MET A 123 10.50 9.33 2.89
CA MET A 123 9.41 9.85 2.04
C MET A 123 9.61 9.48 0.56
N THR A 124 10.84 9.58 0.07
CA THR A 124 11.19 9.17 -1.31
C THR A 124 11.01 7.66 -1.51
N ALA A 125 11.40 6.84 -0.54
CA ALA A 125 11.22 5.39 -0.57
C ALA A 125 9.73 5.00 -0.54
N VAL A 126 8.92 5.66 0.29
CA VAL A 126 7.48 5.42 0.37
C VAL A 126 6.77 5.73 -0.94
N ARG A 127 7.21 6.77 -1.66
CA ARG A 127 6.66 7.11 -2.99
C ARG A 127 6.89 6.01 -4.04
N GLN A 128 7.84 5.11 -3.83
CA GLN A 128 8.10 3.96 -4.72
C GLN A 128 7.20 2.75 -4.41
N LEU A 129 6.44 2.81 -3.32
CA LEU A 129 5.51 1.75 -2.93
C LEU A 129 4.22 1.79 -3.78
N PRO A 130 3.49 0.67 -3.88
CA PRO A 130 2.18 0.64 -4.54
C PRO A 130 1.16 1.42 -3.71
N LEU A 131 1.02 2.71 -4.03
CA LEU A 131 0.16 3.69 -3.36
C LEU A 131 -1.04 4.07 -4.23
N GLU A 132 -2.16 4.42 -3.61
CA GLU A 132 -3.25 5.08 -4.30
C GLU A 132 -2.93 6.57 -4.54
N THR A 133 -3.60 7.22 -5.49
CA THR A 133 -3.34 8.63 -5.83
C THR A 133 -3.39 9.55 -4.60
N HIS A 134 -4.40 9.36 -3.74
CA HIS A 134 -4.56 10.16 -2.53
C HIS A 134 -3.45 9.92 -1.48
N ASP A 135 -2.81 8.74 -1.51
CA ASP A 135 -1.67 8.44 -0.64
C ASP A 135 -0.40 9.14 -1.13
N ILE A 136 -0.23 9.22 -2.45
CA ILE A 136 0.87 9.96 -3.07
C ILE A 136 0.74 11.45 -2.78
N ASP A 137 -0.47 12.00 -2.86
CA ASP A 137 -0.74 13.41 -2.54
C ASP A 137 -0.39 13.74 -1.09
N ASP A 138 -0.75 12.86 -0.14
CA ASP A 138 -0.38 13.03 1.27
C ASP A 138 1.16 13.00 1.47
N VAL A 139 1.90 12.13 0.76
CA VAL A 139 3.38 12.10 0.83
C VAL A 139 4.00 13.35 0.22
N ILE A 140 3.42 13.88 -0.86
CA ILE A 140 3.87 15.14 -1.48
C ILE A 140 3.63 16.31 -0.53
N ALA A 141 2.45 16.38 0.10
CA ALA A 141 2.12 17.41 1.09
C ALA A 141 3.09 17.36 2.29
N LEU A 142 3.29 16.17 2.89
CA LEU A 142 4.25 15.97 3.99
C LEU A 142 5.65 16.48 3.65
N ARG A 143 6.12 16.21 2.43
CA ARG A 143 7.43 16.67 1.98
C ARG A 143 7.48 18.18 1.81
N SER A 144 6.44 18.79 1.22
CA SER A 144 6.37 20.24 1.04
C SER A 144 6.36 20.93 2.40
N ASP A 145 5.44 20.54 3.29
CA ASP A 145 5.28 21.13 4.62
C ASP A 145 6.56 20.99 5.45
N LEU A 146 7.28 19.86 5.32
CA LEU A 146 8.55 19.64 6.03
C LEU A 146 9.66 20.55 5.49
N VAL A 147 9.78 20.69 4.17
CA VAL A 147 10.79 21.56 3.55
C VAL A 147 10.54 23.03 3.90
N ASP A 148 9.29 23.47 3.76
CA ASP A 148 8.90 24.86 4.03
C ASP A 148 9.05 25.19 5.52
N ALA A 149 8.65 24.29 6.42
CA ALA A 149 8.87 24.46 7.85
C ALA A 149 10.36 24.58 8.20
N ILE A 150 11.22 23.83 7.52
CA ILE A 150 12.66 23.84 7.75
C ILE A 150 13.31 25.12 7.24
N GLU A 151 12.83 25.66 6.12
CA GLU A 151 13.26 26.96 5.63
C GLU A 151 13.00 28.04 6.69
N LEU A 152 11.81 28.05 7.31
CA LEU A 152 11.48 28.98 8.39
C LEU A 152 12.32 28.76 9.65
N ILE A 153 12.54 27.50 10.06
CA ILE A 153 13.41 27.17 11.20
C ILE A 153 14.85 27.61 10.96
N THR A 154 15.35 27.46 9.72
CA THR A 154 16.71 27.86 9.33
C THR A 154 16.83 29.38 9.31
N CYS A 155 15.84 30.08 8.76
CA CYS A 155 15.75 31.53 8.76
C CYS A 155 15.81 32.09 10.19
N HIS A 156 15.04 31.50 11.11
CA HIS A 156 15.08 31.87 12.53
C HIS A 156 16.47 31.65 13.16
N ARG A 157 17.13 30.53 12.84
CA ARG A 157 18.48 30.24 13.34
C ARG A 157 19.50 31.31 12.88
N GLU A 158 19.34 31.83 11.67
CA GLU A 158 20.25 32.84 11.10
C GLU A 158 19.94 34.27 11.60
N GLN A 159 18.65 34.60 11.75
CA GLN A 159 18.19 35.97 12.03
C GLN A 159 17.80 36.21 13.50
N GLY A 160 17.62 35.14 14.29
CA GLY A 160 17.32 35.18 15.72
C GLY A 160 15.84 35.46 16.07
N GLU A 161 15.02 35.91 15.12
CA GLU A 161 13.62 36.23 15.35
C GLU A 161 12.74 35.68 14.21
N LEU A 162 11.55 35.18 14.54
CA LEU A 162 10.49 34.94 13.57
C LEU A 162 9.40 35.98 13.78
N ASN A 163 8.79 36.42 12.69
CA ASN A 163 7.60 37.24 12.79
C ASN A 163 6.36 36.37 13.14
N ASP A 164 5.28 37.00 13.60
CA ASP A 164 4.04 36.29 13.95
C ASP A 164 3.41 35.53 12.76
N SER A 165 3.66 36.00 11.52
CA SER A 165 3.19 35.33 10.31
C SER A 165 3.93 34.01 10.06
N ASP A 166 5.23 33.95 10.30
CA ASP A 166 6.05 32.76 10.12
C ASP A 166 5.69 31.70 11.18
N LEU A 167 5.38 32.14 12.40
CA LEU A 167 4.85 31.27 13.44
C LEU A 167 3.49 30.69 13.06
N GLN A 168 2.59 31.49 12.47
CA GLN A 168 1.31 30.99 11.96
C GLN A 168 1.49 29.99 10.81
N LEU A 169 2.45 30.21 9.91
CA LEU A 169 2.78 29.26 8.84
C LEU A 169 3.28 27.93 9.42
N LEU A 170 4.19 27.97 10.39
CA LEU A 170 4.68 26.77 11.08
C LEU A 170 3.56 26.00 11.79
N GLU A 171 2.62 26.69 12.43
CA GLU A 171 1.43 26.06 13.01
C GLU A 171 0.52 25.46 11.93
N GLY A 172 0.38 26.12 10.78
CA GLY A 172 -0.32 25.60 9.60
C GLY A 172 0.27 24.28 9.11
N TYR A 173 1.59 24.23 8.88
CA TYR A 173 2.30 23.02 8.49
C TYR A 173 2.14 21.89 9.51
N GLN A 174 2.26 22.19 10.81
CA GLN A 174 2.00 21.21 11.86
C GLN A 174 0.56 20.68 11.83
N GLN A 175 -0.41 21.56 11.57
CA GLN A 175 -1.82 21.17 11.49
C GLN A 175 -2.09 20.26 10.29
N ASP A 176 -1.46 20.52 9.14
CA ASP A 176 -1.63 19.70 7.95
C ASP A 176 -0.97 18.33 8.08
N MET A 177 0.25 18.27 8.62
CA MET A 177 0.88 16.99 9.00
C MET A 177 0.03 16.19 9.99
N ARG A 178 -0.60 16.87 10.96
CA ARG A 178 -1.51 16.23 11.93
C ARG A 178 -2.78 15.70 11.27
N LYS A 179 -3.40 16.43 10.33
CA LYS A 179 -4.57 15.94 9.58
C LYS A 179 -4.24 14.66 8.81
N ILE A 180 -3.06 14.59 8.19
CA ILE A 180 -2.59 13.38 7.49
C ILE A 180 -2.44 12.23 8.50
N LEU A 181 -1.76 12.46 9.62
CA LEU A 181 -1.60 11.46 10.68
C LEU A 181 -2.95 10.94 11.20
N ASP A 182 -3.89 11.83 11.50
CA ASP A 182 -5.21 11.47 12.03
C ASP A 182 -6.03 10.66 11.02
N ARG A 183 -6.01 11.05 9.74
CA ARG A 183 -6.64 10.29 8.64
C ARG A 183 -6.07 8.87 8.53
N ARG A 184 -4.75 8.73 8.68
CA ARG A 184 -4.09 7.42 8.64
C ARG A 184 -4.45 6.58 9.87
N ASN A 185 -4.49 7.19 11.05
CA ASN A 185 -4.89 6.52 12.28
C ASN A 185 -6.37 6.09 12.27
N SER A 186 -7.28 6.92 11.74
CA SER A 186 -8.69 6.55 11.59
C SER A 186 -8.85 5.37 10.62
N ASN A 187 -8.12 5.38 9.50
CA ASN A 187 -8.13 4.29 8.54
C ASN A 187 -7.62 2.98 9.16
N ARG A 188 -6.57 3.04 9.99
CA ARG A 188 -6.08 1.86 10.75
C ARG A 188 -7.11 1.33 11.74
N ARG A 189 -7.81 2.21 12.47
CA ARG A 189 -8.85 1.81 13.45
C ARG A 189 -10.04 1.13 12.78
N MET A 190 -10.49 1.62 11.62
CA MET A 190 -11.58 1.02 10.86
C MET A 190 -11.24 -0.36 10.26
N ARG A 191 -9.95 -0.68 10.11
CA ARG A 191 -9.49 -1.96 9.52
C ARG A 191 -9.14 -3.03 10.55
N ARG A 192 -9.19 -2.74 11.86
CA ARG A 192 -9.01 -3.76 12.90
C ARG A 192 -10.36 -4.48 13.15
N PRO A 193 -10.44 -5.80 12.96
CA PRO A 193 -11.64 -6.59 13.25
C PRO A 193 -11.95 -6.66 14.75
#